data_AF-A0A5U2F3G7-F1
#
_entry.id   AF-A0A5U2F3G7-F1
#
_cell.length_a   1.000
_cell.length_b   1.000
_cell.length_c   1.000
_cell.angle_alpha   90.00
_cell.angle_beta   90.00
_cell.angle_gamma   90.00
#
_symmetry.space_group_name_H-M   'P 1'
#
loop_
_entity.id
_entity.type
_entity.pdbx_description
1 polymer ?
#
loop_
_entity_poly.entity_id
_entity_poly.type
_entity_poly.pdbx_seq_one_letter_code
_entity_poly.pdbx_strand_id
1 'polypeptide(L)' 'MHKLTLAVLMVLGVSGMAAAAEQSDAESKNQCVYQGQVYGIGSPISVGGKTLICVQKQNRMMWLDESVADNYL' A
#
# COMPACT_ATOMS: atom_id res chain seq x y z
N MET A 1 -21.49 43.06 -35.99
CA MET A 1 -21.46 42.00 -34.97
C MET A 1 -20.11 41.31 -35.11
N HIS A 2 -19.03 41.79 -34.47
CA HIS A 2 -18.53 41.34 -33.16
C HIS A 2 -18.63 39.82 -32.97
N LYS A 3 -17.60 39.02 -32.66
CA LYS A 3 -16.16 39.20 -32.46
C LYS A 3 -15.55 37.79 -32.29
N LEU A 4 -14.32 37.62 -32.79
CA LEU A 4 -13.26 36.70 -32.35
C LEU A 4 -13.61 35.24 -31.96
N THR A 5 -13.17 34.33 -32.83
CA THR A 5 -12.71 32.97 -32.51
C THR A 5 -11.71 33.00 -31.36
N LEU A 6 -12.07 32.45 -30.20
CA LEU A 6 -11.17 32.32 -29.06
C LEU A 6 -10.60 30.91 -29.02
N ALA A 7 -9.38 30.79 -29.56
CA ALA A 7 -8.49 29.69 -29.24
C ALA A 7 -8.13 29.75 -27.74
N VAL A 8 -8.32 28.66 -27.03
CA VAL A 8 -7.63 28.44 -25.75
C VAL A 8 -6.99 27.05 -25.83
N LEU A 9 -5.71 27.06 -26.18
CA LEU A 9 -4.77 26.03 -25.78
C LEU A 9 -4.78 25.98 -24.24
N MET A 10 -5.30 24.90 -23.66
CA MET A 10 -4.90 24.51 -22.30
C MET A 10 -3.89 23.37 -22.43
N VAL A 11 -2.63 23.77 -22.62
CA VAL A 11 -1.48 22.93 -22.29
C VAL A 11 -1.21 23.14 -20.79
N LEU A 12 -1.78 22.27 -19.98
CA LEU A 12 -1.39 22.05 -18.58
C LEU A 12 -1.08 20.54 -18.53
N GLY A 13 0.16 20.08 -18.63
CA GLY A 13 1.25 20.50 -17.76
C GLY A 13 1.04 19.94 -16.35
N VAL A 14 0.64 18.68 -16.21
CA VAL A 14 0.57 17.98 -14.90
C VAL A 14 1.34 16.66 -14.98
N SER A 15 2.62 16.75 -15.28
CA SER A 15 3.60 15.73 -14.89
C SER A 15 4.01 16.01 -13.45
N GLY A 16 3.14 15.68 -12.49
CA GLY A 16 3.36 15.97 -11.07
C GLY A 16 2.79 14.96 -10.08
N MET A 17 2.23 13.82 -10.54
CA MET A 17 1.52 12.87 -9.67
C MET A 17 2.35 11.65 -9.23
N ALA A 18 3.66 11.59 -9.52
CA ALA A 18 4.47 10.43 -9.17
C ALA A 18 4.95 10.42 -7.70
N ALA A 19 5.12 11.58 -7.05
CA ALA A 19 5.77 11.66 -5.74
C ALA A 19 4.88 11.25 -4.55
N ALA A 20 3.55 11.28 -4.70
CA ALA A 20 2.62 10.88 -3.63
C ALA A 20 2.38 9.35 -3.57
N ALA A 21 2.65 8.64 -4.67
CA ALA A 21 2.59 7.19 -4.69
C ALA A 21 3.75 6.58 -3.89
N GLU A 22 4.97 7.11 -4.04
CA GLU A 22 6.18 6.53 -3.40
C GLU A 22 6.18 6.63 -1.86
N GLN A 23 5.58 7.68 -1.28
CA GLN A 23 5.46 7.79 0.18
C GLN A 23 4.37 6.87 0.75
N SER A 24 3.26 6.65 0.02
CA SER A 24 2.32 5.59 0.37
C SER A 24 2.93 4.20 0.18
N ASP A 25 3.84 4.05 -0.80
CA ASP A 25 4.58 2.81 -1.06
C ASP A 25 5.56 2.48 0.07
N ALA A 26 6.18 3.48 0.71
CA ALA A 26 7.15 3.26 1.79
C ALA A 26 6.52 2.84 3.12
N GLU A 27 5.38 3.43 3.50
CA GLU A 27 4.66 3.03 4.73
C GLU A 27 3.86 1.73 4.53
N SER A 28 3.33 1.52 3.31
CA SER A 28 2.64 0.28 2.90
C SER A 28 3.59 -0.91 2.70
N LYS A 29 4.90 -0.67 2.51
CA LYS A 29 5.91 -1.73 2.30
C LYS A 29 6.12 -2.67 3.48
N ASN A 30 5.81 -2.23 4.71
CA ASN A 30 6.01 -3.01 5.92
C ASN A 30 4.69 -3.50 6.55
N GLN A 31 3.67 -3.73 5.72
CA GLN A 31 2.34 -4.12 6.19
C GLN A 31 1.81 -5.34 5.44
N CYS A 32 1.11 -6.21 6.15
CA CYS A 32 0.34 -7.29 5.54
C CYS A 32 -1.08 -6.81 5.25
N VAL A 33 -1.68 -7.30 4.17
CA VAL A 33 -3.07 -6.99 3.82
C VAL A 33 -3.92 -8.25 3.94
N TYR A 34 -5.07 -8.12 4.61
CA TYR A 34 -6.07 -9.18 4.71
C TYR A 34 -7.47 -8.57 4.64
N GLN A 35 -8.30 -9.07 3.71
CA GLN A 35 -9.66 -8.55 3.46
C GLN A 35 -9.73 -7.03 3.23
N GLY A 36 -8.72 -6.45 2.57
CA GLY A 36 -8.64 -5.01 2.32
C GLY A 36 -8.25 -4.15 3.53
N GLN A 37 -7.98 -4.77 4.68
CA GLN A 37 -7.44 -4.11 5.86
C GLN A 37 -5.92 -4.29 5.94
N VAL A 38 -5.26 -3.28 6.51
CA VAL A 38 -3.81 -3.20 6.61
C VAL A 38 -3.39 -3.54 8.04
N TYR A 39 -2.38 -4.40 8.17
CA TYR A 39 -1.90 -4.93 9.44
C TYR A 39 -0.39 -4.74 9.55
N GLY A 40 0.08 -4.23 10.69
CA GLY A 40 1.50 -4.13 10.99
C GLY A 40 2.13 -5.48 11.38
N ILE A 41 3.46 -5.53 11.38
CA ILE A 41 4.23 -6.67 11.92
C ILE A 41 3.74 -7.03 13.33
N GLY A 42 3.59 -8.33 13.62
CA GLY A 42 3.09 -8.85 14.89
C GLY A 42 1.56 -8.89 15.01
N SER A 43 0.82 -8.29 14.07
CA SER A 43 -0.64 -8.32 14.12
C SER A 43 -1.19 -9.73 13.85
N PRO A 44 -2.10 -10.25 14.70
CA PRO A 44 -2.74 -11.54 14.48
C PRO A 44 -4.01 -11.40 13.62
N ILE A 45 -4.26 -12.41 12.78
CA ILE A 45 -5.54 -12.65 12.11
C ILE A 45 -5.98 -14.10 12.29
N SER A 46 -7.28 -14.36 12.26
CA SER A 46 -7.82 -15.73 12.29
C SER A 46 -8.33 -16.14 10.91
N VAL A 47 -7.75 -17.19 10.34
CA VAL A 47 -8.13 -17.74 9.02
C VAL A 47 -8.39 -19.23 9.18
N GLY A 48 -9.64 -19.66 8.96
CA GLY A 48 -9.99 -21.09 9.02
C GLY A 48 -9.69 -21.77 10.35
N GLY A 49 -9.85 -21.05 11.47
CA GLY A 49 -9.56 -21.56 12.82
C GLY A 49 -8.09 -21.58 13.22
N LYS A 50 -7.19 -21.02 12.39
CA LYS A 50 -5.76 -20.85 12.69
C LYS A 50 -5.44 -19.38 12.89
N THR A 51 -4.48 -19.10 13.78
CA THR A 51 -3.93 -17.75 13.97
C THR A 51 -2.73 -17.58 13.06
N LEU A 52 -2.77 -16.56 12.21
CA LEU A 52 -1.64 -16.13 11.39
C LEU A 52 -1.13 -14.78 11.91
N ILE A 53 0.18 -14.61 11.92
CA ILE A 53 0.85 -13.37 12.33
C ILE A 53 1.51 -12.74 11.11
N CYS A 54 1.36 -11.42 10.98
CA CYS A 54 2.08 -10.66 9.97
C CYS A 54 3.56 -10.55 10.36
N VAL A 55 4.47 -10.98 9.48
CA VAL A 55 5.92 -10.90 9.71
C VAL A 55 6.64 -10.31 8.50
N GLN A 56 7.86 -9.82 8.73
CA GLN A 56 8.76 -9.39 7.65
C GLN A 56 9.92 -10.39 7.51
N LYS A 57 9.99 -11.07 6.36
CA LYS A 57 11.08 -12.00 6.02
C LYS A 57 11.79 -11.54 4.76
N GLN A 58 13.10 -11.31 4.84
CA GLN A 58 13.92 -10.89 3.70
C GLN A 58 13.30 -9.68 2.95
N ASN A 59 12.88 -8.67 3.71
CA ASN A 59 12.24 -7.45 3.19
C ASN A 59 10.92 -7.70 2.42
N ARG A 60 10.22 -8.80 2.73
CA ARG A 60 8.88 -9.11 2.22
C ARG A 60 7.93 -9.39 3.36
N MET A 61 6.71 -8.89 3.23
CA MET A 61 5.62 -9.11 4.19
C MET A 61 4.92 -10.43 3.89
N MET A 62 4.68 -11.23 4.92
CA MET A 62 3.97 -12.51 4.77
C MET A 62 3.18 -12.88 6.02
N TRP A 63 2.13 -13.66 5.82
CA TRP A 63 1.37 -14.29 6.89
C TRP A 63 2.00 -15.65 7.22
N LEU A 64 2.42 -15.85 8.46
CA LEU A 64 2.90 -17.13 8.97
C LEU A 64 1.98 -17.63 10.09
N ASP A 65 1.90 -18.94 10.25
CA ASP A 65 1.26 -19.52 11.43
C ASP A 65 1.98 -19.06 12.69
N GLU A 66 1.20 -18.78 13.75
CA GLU A 66 1.70 -18.28 15.03
C GLU A 66 2.86 -19.12 15.58
N SER A 67 2.83 -20.44 15.41
CA SER A 67 3.88 -21.36 15.87
C SER A 67 5.25 -21.12 15.23
N VAL A 68 5.29 -20.49 14.05
CA VAL A 68 6.53 -20.25 13.28
C VAL A 68 6.91 -18.77 13.28
N ALA A 69 5.92 -17.88 13.49
CA ALA A 69 6.07 -16.44 13.42
C ALA A 69 7.04 -15.87 14.47
N ASP A 70 7.13 -16.50 15.65
CA ASP A 70 8.01 -16.07 16.76
C ASP A 70 9.48 -15.91 16.33
N ASN A 71 9.95 -16.68 15.34
CA ASN A 71 11.31 -16.58 14.82
C ASN A 71 11.58 -15.31 13.97
N TYR A 72 10.56 -14.47 13.75
CA TYR A 72 10.59 -13.33 12.83
C TYR A 72 10.03 -12.04 13.45
N LEU A 73 9.73 -12.05 14.75
CA LEU A 73 9.19 -10.92 15.52
C LEU A 73 10.24 -10.30 16.43
#